data_AF-A0A2A2VF96-F1
#
_entry.id   AF-A0A2A2VF96-F1
#
_cell.length_a   1.000
_cell.length_b   1.000
_cell.length_c   1.000
_cell.angle_alpha   90.00
_cell.angle_beta   90.00
_cell.angle_gamma   90.00
#
_symmetry.space_group_name_H-M   'P 1'
#
loop_
_entity.id
_entity.type
_entity.pdbx_description
1 polymer ?
#
loop_
_entity_poly.entity_id
_entity_poly.type
_entity_poly.pdbx_seq_one_letter_code
_entity_poly.pdbx_strand_id
1 'polypeptide(L)'
;MSDPFELQRFVDAQEPVYRRVVQKLSRGRKTSHWMWFIFPQMAGLGFSTMAQRFPIGSHAEAAAYLRHEVLGPRLTECTRLVLAASDRSITEILGSPDDLKFRSSMTLFDAVSTQTIFGEAIAAFYKDGRIPRGCRSLSEARLVAPTKPLAFQACGPLSWMPTEHPPVRSSTNAA
;
A
#
# COMPACT_ATOMS: atom_id res chain seq x y z
N MET A 1 -6.85 -20.51 26.52
CA MET A 1 -6.68 -19.81 25.22
C MET A 1 -5.22 -19.45 25.10
N SER A 2 -4.49 -20.06 24.17
CA SER A 2 -3.11 -19.69 23.93
C SER A 2 -3.12 -18.45 23.03
N ASP A 3 -2.60 -17.33 23.53
CA ASP A 3 -2.23 -16.16 22.74
C ASP A 3 -0.70 -16.21 22.50
N PRO A 4 -0.21 -17.09 21.60
CA PRO A 4 1.22 -17.32 21.43
C PRO A 4 1.98 -16.10 20.89
N PHE A 5 1.25 -15.09 20.40
CA PHE A 5 1.78 -13.86 19.87
C PHE A 5 1.52 -12.65 20.78
N GLU A 6 0.92 -12.84 21.95
CA GLU A 6 0.59 -11.77 22.92
C GLU A 6 -0.19 -10.60 22.29
N LEU A 7 -1.13 -10.89 21.37
CA LEU A 7 -1.93 -9.91 20.64
C LEU A 7 -2.77 -9.01 21.55
N GLN A 8 -3.08 -9.45 22.77
CA GLN A 8 -3.79 -8.65 23.75
C GLN A 8 -3.12 -7.27 24.00
N ARG A 9 -1.80 -7.18 23.86
CA ARG A 9 -1.08 -5.90 23.99
C ARG A 9 -1.60 -4.81 23.04
N PHE A 10 -2.02 -5.19 21.83
CA PHE A 10 -2.59 -4.26 20.87
C PHE A 10 -4.00 -3.85 21.27
N VAL A 11 -4.83 -4.79 21.74
CA VAL A 11 -6.18 -4.51 22.21
C VAL A 11 -6.14 -3.51 23.35
N ASP A 12 -5.32 -3.77 24.36
CA ASP A 12 -5.17 -2.91 25.55
C ASP A 12 -4.69 -1.50 25.18
N ALA A 13 -3.77 -1.38 24.22
CA ALA A 13 -3.28 -0.10 23.75
C ALA A 13 -4.32 0.68 22.92
N GLN A 14 -5.18 -0.03 22.18
CA GLN A 14 -6.21 0.58 21.36
C GLN A 14 -7.42 1.04 22.19
N GLU A 15 -7.84 0.25 23.17
CA GLU A 15 -9.09 0.44 23.92
C GLU A 15 -9.33 1.88 24.41
N PRO A 16 -8.39 2.56 25.09
CA PRO A 16 -8.63 3.92 25.60
C PRO A 16 -8.70 4.99 24.50
N VAL A 17 -8.25 4.70 23.28
CA VAL A 17 -8.10 5.70 22.21
C VAL A 17 -8.87 5.39 20.93
N TYR A 18 -9.37 4.17 20.73
CA TYR A 18 -9.87 3.69 19.45
C TYR A 18 -10.99 4.57 18.90
N ARG A 19 -12.00 4.91 19.73
CA ARG A 19 -13.09 5.80 19.33
C ARG A 19 -12.59 7.16 18.86
N ARG A 20 -11.54 7.70 19.49
CA ARG A 20 -10.91 8.96 19.09
C ARG A 20 -10.16 8.80 17.78
N VAL A 21 -9.46 7.68 17.57
CA VAL A 21 -8.78 7.37 16.29
C VAL A 21 -9.78 7.37 15.14
N VAL A 22 -10.89 6.63 15.26
CA VAL A 22 -11.97 6.60 14.25
C VAL A 22 -12.50 8.00 13.95
N GLN A 23 -12.80 8.80 14.98
CA GLN A 23 -13.26 10.17 14.79
C GLN A 23 -12.23 11.04 14.03
N LYS A 24 -10.94 10.89 14.31
CA LYS A 24 -9.89 11.67 13.64
C LYS A 24 -9.67 11.23 12.20
N LEU A 25 -9.64 9.93 11.95
CA LEU A 25 -9.53 9.38 10.60
C LEU A 25 -10.76 9.71 9.74
N SER A 26 -11.97 9.72 10.31
CA SER A 26 -13.18 10.16 9.60
C SER A 26 -13.14 11.62 9.13
N ARG A 27 -12.31 12.45 9.76
CA ARG A 27 -12.03 13.84 9.33
C ARG A 27 -10.83 13.93 8.37
N GLY A 28 -10.23 12.79 8.05
CA GLY A 28 -9.03 12.64 7.23
C GLY A 28 -7.82 13.37 7.78
N ARG A 29 -7.69 13.47 9.11
CA ARG A 29 -6.49 14.03 9.72
C ARG A 29 -6.17 13.36 11.04
N LYS A 30 -5.04 12.66 11.06
CA LYS A 30 -4.44 12.11 12.27
C LYS A 30 -4.03 13.23 13.22
N THR A 31 -4.41 13.06 14.46
CA THR A 31 -3.88 13.85 15.59
C THR A 31 -3.51 12.86 16.70
N SER A 32 -2.37 13.07 17.37
CA SER A 32 -1.86 12.24 18.48
C SER A 32 -1.05 11.00 18.08
N HIS A 33 -0.54 10.28 19.08
CA HIS A 33 0.48 9.23 18.96
C HIS A 33 -0.12 7.82 19.13
N TRP A 34 -0.62 7.22 18.05
CA TRP A 34 -1.25 5.88 18.08
C TRP A 34 -0.85 4.98 16.90
N MET A 35 0.07 5.46 16.04
CA MET A 35 0.38 4.81 14.77
C MET A 35 0.83 3.35 14.94
N TRP A 36 1.68 3.07 15.94
CA TRP A 36 2.32 1.77 16.11
C TRP A 36 1.38 0.62 16.43
N PHE A 37 0.26 0.89 17.11
CA PHE A 37 -0.69 -0.15 17.52
C PHE A 37 -2.01 -0.12 16.75
N ILE A 38 -2.27 0.93 15.94
CA ILE A 38 -3.38 0.97 14.98
C ILE A 38 -2.94 0.44 13.60
N PHE A 39 -1.77 0.84 13.13
CA PHE A 39 -1.16 0.38 11.88
C PHE A 39 0.21 -0.22 12.17
N PRO A 40 0.25 -1.42 12.79
CA PRO A 40 1.52 -2.04 13.18
C PRO A 40 2.32 -2.48 11.95
N GLN A 41 3.63 -2.54 12.12
CA GLN A 41 4.58 -2.90 11.08
C GLN A 41 5.54 -3.99 11.55
N MET A 42 6.28 -4.57 10.61
CA MET A 42 7.26 -5.60 10.92
C MET A 42 8.36 -5.08 11.86
N ALA A 43 8.80 -5.93 12.78
CA ALA A 43 9.92 -5.66 13.69
C ALA A 43 11.16 -5.18 12.91
N GLY A 44 11.95 -4.30 13.53
CA GLY A 44 13.20 -3.79 12.96
C GLY A 44 13.05 -2.57 12.04
N LEU A 45 11.85 -2.26 11.53
CA LEU A 45 11.67 -1.10 10.64
C LEU A 45 11.63 0.25 11.38
N GLY A 46 11.28 0.26 12.67
CA GLY A 46 11.19 1.47 13.49
C GLY A 46 12.13 1.40 14.71
N PHE A 47 12.77 2.53 15.02
CA PHE A 47 13.76 2.63 16.10
C PHE A 47 13.24 3.29 17.38
N SER A 48 12.00 3.80 17.39
CA SER A 48 11.43 4.39 18.61
C SER A 48 11.07 3.32 19.63
N THR A 49 11.15 3.66 20.93
CA THR A 49 10.74 2.76 22.03
C THR A 49 9.32 2.22 21.84
N MET A 50 8.40 3.03 21.31
CA MET A 50 7.04 2.58 21.00
C MET A 50 6.96 1.63 19.79
N ALA A 51 7.83 1.79 18.79
CA ALA A 51 7.93 0.84 17.68
C ALA A 51 8.47 -0.52 18.14
N GLN A 52 9.33 -0.54 19.16
CA GLN A 52 9.84 -1.76 19.78
C GLN A 52 8.83 -2.43 20.72
N ARG A 53 7.82 -1.69 21.23
CA ARG A 53 6.75 -2.24 22.06
C ARG A 53 5.62 -2.89 21.27
N PHE A 54 5.35 -2.39 20.06
CA PHE A 54 4.29 -2.89 19.17
C PHE A 54 4.80 -3.42 17.82
N PRO A 55 5.89 -4.22 17.76
CA PRO A 55 6.31 -4.83 16.52
C PRO A 55 5.40 -6.01 16.19
N ILE A 56 5.30 -6.33 14.91
CA ILE A 56 4.88 -7.66 14.42
C ILE A 56 6.16 -8.43 14.08
N GLY A 57 6.42 -9.51 14.79
CA GLY A 57 7.64 -10.30 14.67
C GLY A 57 7.65 -11.24 13.47
N SER A 58 6.49 -11.59 12.90
CA SER A 58 6.41 -12.53 11.79
C SER A 58 5.15 -12.37 10.93
N HIS A 59 5.15 -12.98 9.74
CA HIS A 59 3.95 -13.09 8.91
C HIS A 59 2.87 -13.95 9.58
N ALA A 60 3.25 -14.97 10.38
CA ALA A 60 2.30 -15.78 11.13
C ALA A 60 1.55 -14.96 12.19
N GLU A 61 2.26 -14.06 12.86
CA GLU A 61 1.67 -13.09 13.78
C GLU A 61 0.78 -12.09 13.06
N ALA A 62 1.21 -11.53 11.92
CA ALA A 62 0.37 -10.64 11.11
C ALA A 62 -0.94 -11.33 10.69
N ALA A 63 -0.86 -12.60 10.28
CA ALA A 63 -2.04 -13.39 9.93
C ALA A 63 -2.93 -13.67 11.15
N ALA A 64 -2.34 -13.89 12.33
CA ALA A 64 -3.10 -14.02 13.58
C ALA A 64 -3.79 -12.71 13.99
N TYR A 65 -3.11 -11.57 13.83
CA TYR A 65 -3.66 -10.23 14.05
C TYR A 65 -4.90 -10.00 13.17
N LEU A 66 -4.86 -10.38 11.89
CA LEU A 66 -6.02 -10.26 11.00
C LEU A 66 -7.19 -11.17 11.36
N ARG A 67 -6.92 -12.39 11.86
CA ARG A 67 -7.96 -13.33 12.29
C ARG A 67 -8.55 -12.98 13.67
N HIS A 68 -7.88 -12.13 14.43
CA HIS A 68 -8.34 -11.74 15.75
C HIS A 68 -9.65 -10.95 15.66
N GLU A 69 -10.64 -11.34 16.47
CA GLU A 69 -12.03 -10.84 16.42
C GLU A 69 -12.15 -9.32 16.58
N VAL A 70 -11.29 -8.70 17.40
CA VAL A 70 -11.21 -7.24 17.55
C VAL A 70 -10.25 -6.59 16.54
N LEU A 71 -9.00 -7.05 16.46
CA LEU A 71 -7.92 -6.32 15.77
C LEU A 71 -8.08 -6.31 14.23
N GLY A 72 -8.49 -7.42 13.63
CA GLY A 72 -8.70 -7.52 12.18
C GLY A 72 -9.76 -6.53 11.68
N PRO A 73 -10.98 -6.51 12.27
CA PRO A 73 -12.00 -5.53 11.93
C PRO A 73 -11.55 -4.09 12.16
N ARG A 74 -10.85 -3.79 13.26
CA ARG A 74 -10.37 -2.45 13.56
C ARG A 74 -9.35 -1.93 12.55
N LEU A 75 -8.38 -2.76 12.15
CA LEU A 75 -7.40 -2.42 11.12
C LEU A 75 -8.10 -2.14 9.78
N THR A 76 -9.05 -3.01 9.40
CA THR A 76 -9.82 -2.85 8.17
C THR A 76 -10.65 -1.57 8.17
N GLU A 77 -11.35 -1.27 9.28
CA GLU A 77 -12.10 -0.03 9.47
C GLU A 77 -11.20 1.21 9.34
N CYS A 78 -10.06 1.23 10.03
CA CYS A 78 -9.12 2.34 9.97
C CYS A 78 -8.56 2.53 8.55
N THR A 79 -8.24 1.44 7.83
CA THR A 79 -7.81 1.52 6.43
C THR A 79 -8.89 2.11 5.53
N ARG A 80 -10.17 1.73 5.70
CA ARG A 80 -11.29 2.33 4.96
C ARG A 80 -11.41 3.83 5.19
N LEU A 81 -11.24 4.29 6.42
CA LEU A 81 -11.31 5.72 6.75
C LEU A 81 -10.18 6.52 6.11
N VAL A 82 -8.97 5.95 6.06
CA VAL A 82 -7.84 6.58 5.35
C VAL A 82 -8.11 6.62 3.84
N LEU A 83 -8.56 5.51 3.25
CA LEU A 83 -8.95 5.44 1.83
C LEU A 83 -10.06 6.42 1.47
N ALA A 84 -11.06 6.60 2.33
CA ALA A 84 -12.15 7.55 2.09
C ALA A 84 -11.68 9.02 2.03
N ALA A 85 -10.47 9.30 2.53
CA ALA A 85 -9.82 10.60 2.46
C ALA A 85 -8.76 10.69 1.35
N SER A 86 -8.80 9.81 0.34
CA SER A 86 -7.80 9.75 -0.75
C SER A 86 -7.84 10.92 -1.74
N ASP A 87 -8.72 11.89 -1.52
CA ASP A 87 -8.70 13.19 -2.18
C ASP A 87 -7.49 14.05 -1.74
N ARG A 88 -6.87 13.69 -0.61
CA ARG A 88 -5.65 14.30 -0.06
C ARG A 88 -4.47 13.34 -0.14
N SER A 89 -3.26 13.89 -0.08
CA SER A 89 -2.05 13.07 0.05
C SER A 89 -2.01 12.36 1.40
N ILE A 90 -1.37 11.18 1.44
CA ILE A 90 -1.23 10.43 2.70
C ILE A 90 -0.46 11.21 3.78
N THR A 91 0.47 12.08 3.37
CA THR A 91 1.22 12.96 4.27
C THR A 91 0.31 14.04 4.87
N GLU A 92 -0.69 14.56 4.16
CA GLU A 92 -1.70 15.47 4.74
C GLU A 92 -2.61 14.76 5.74
N ILE A 93 -2.94 13.48 5.48
CA ILE A 93 -3.82 12.68 6.34
C ILE A 93 -3.10 12.22 7.61
N LEU A 94 -1.91 11.63 7.47
CA LEU A 94 -1.21 10.95 8.57
C LEU A 94 0.02 11.71 9.10
N GLY A 95 0.59 12.62 8.31
CA GLY A 95 1.84 13.30 8.60
C GLY A 95 3.07 12.42 8.34
N SER A 96 4.25 13.04 8.32
CA SER A 96 5.54 12.33 8.33
C SER A 96 6.00 12.13 9.78
N PRO A 97 6.60 10.96 10.15
CA PRO A 97 6.95 9.82 9.29
C PRO A 97 5.86 8.72 9.24
N ASP A 98 4.63 9.04 9.65
CA ASP A 98 3.55 8.05 9.75
C ASP A 98 3.00 7.65 8.36
N ASP A 99 3.17 8.50 7.35
CA ASP A 99 3.00 8.15 5.94
C ASP A 99 3.79 6.89 5.54
N LEU A 100 5.05 6.76 5.92
CA LEU A 100 5.84 5.56 5.61
C LEU A 100 5.44 4.35 6.46
N LYS A 101 5.06 4.58 7.73
CA LYS A 101 4.58 3.49 8.60
C LYS A 101 3.27 2.90 8.07
N PHE A 102 2.40 3.73 7.50
CA PHE A 102 1.18 3.25 6.85
C PHE A 102 1.52 2.36 5.65
N ARG A 103 2.42 2.80 4.76
CA ARG A 103 2.90 1.98 3.63
C ARG A 103 3.45 0.63 4.10
N SER A 104 4.24 0.65 5.17
CA SER A 104 4.85 -0.53 5.79
C SER A 104 3.79 -1.49 6.34
N SER A 105 2.83 -0.95 7.09
CA SER A 105 1.71 -1.72 7.63
C SER A 105 0.86 -2.34 6.52
N MET A 106 0.45 -1.55 5.52
CA MET A 106 -0.35 -2.06 4.41
C MET A 106 0.41 -3.12 3.61
N THR A 107 1.72 -2.95 3.39
CA THR A 107 2.55 -3.95 2.71
C THR A 107 2.59 -5.27 3.48
N LEU A 108 2.76 -5.21 4.80
CA LEU A 108 2.77 -6.38 5.68
C LEU A 108 1.43 -7.13 5.62
N PHE A 109 0.32 -6.41 5.80
CA PHE A 109 -0.99 -7.03 5.89
C PHE A 109 -1.53 -7.51 4.56
N ASP A 110 -1.20 -6.82 3.46
CA ASP A 110 -1.50 -7.30 2.12
C ASP A 110 -0.82 -8.65 1.83
N ALA A 111 0.41 -8.87 2.31
CA ALA A 111 1.14 -10.12 2.09
C ALA A 111 0.53 -11.36 2.79
N VAL A 112 -0.36 -11.15 3.77
CA VAL A 112 -0.97 -12.24 4.57
C VAL A 112 -2.50 -12.27 4.51
N SER A 113 -3.11 -11.31 3.82
CA SER A 113 -4.56 -11.14 3.74
C SER A 113 -5.10 -11.67 2.42
N THR A 114 -6.36 -12.13 2.43
CA THR A 114 -7.15 -12.36 1.23
C THR A 114 -8.01 -11.15 0.84
N GLN A 115 -8.10 -10.14 1.72
CA GLN A 115 -8.81 -8.88 1.45
C GLN A 115 -7.95 -7.95 0.59
N THR A 116 -8.57 -7.32 -0.42
CA THR A 116 -7.90 -6.42 -1.38
C THR A 116 -7.60 -5.03 -0.82
N ILE A 117 -8.29 -4.62 0.26
CA ILE A 117 -8.25 -3.27 0.81
C ILE A 117 -6.84 -2.74 1.13
N PHE A 118 -5.92 -3.62 1.56
CA PHE A 118 -4.55 -3.21 1.88
C PHE A 118 -3.77 -2.86 0.61
N GLY A 119 -3.90 -3.67 -0.44
CA GLY A 119 -3.36 -3.38 -1.76
C GLY A 119 -4.00 -2.15 -2.41
N GLU A 120 -5.30 -1.95 -2.24
CA GLU A 120 -6.03 -0.76 -2.70
C GLU A 120 -5.50 0.51 -2.01
N ALA A 121 -5.30 0.49 -0.69
CA ALA A 121 -4.69 1.60 0.04
C ALA A 121 -3.28 1.91 -0.44
N ILE A 122 -2.50 0.89 -0.80
CA ILE A 122 -1.16 1.11 -1.37
C ILE A 122 -1.27 1.79 -2.74
N ALA A 123 -2.13 1.29 -3.62
CA ALA A 123 -2.32 1.83 -4.96
C ALA A 123 -2.85 3.27 -4.96
N ALA A 124 -3.72 3.61 -4.00
CA ALA A 124 -4.28 4.95 -3.87
C ALA A 124 -3.24 6.00 -3.46
N PHE A 125 -2.29 5.65 -2.59
CA PHE A 125 -1.41 6.64 -1.96
C PHE A 125 0.06 6.58 -2.39
N TYR A 126 0.54 5.45 -2.93
CA TYR A 126 1.96 5.24 -3.21
C TYR A 126 2.17 4.77 -4.64
N LYS A 127 2.66 5.67 -5.49
CA LYS A 127 3.01 5.38 -6.89
C LYS A 127 4.04 4.25 -7.04
N ASP A 128 4.90 4.11 -6.04
CA ASP A 128 5.97 3.09 -6.00
C ASP A 128 5.48 1.74 -5.46
N GLY A 129 4.20 1.62 -5.11
CA GLY A 129 3.59 0.39 -4.64
C GLY A 129 4.07 -0.06 -3.25
N ARG A 130 4.21 -1.37 -3.06
CA ARG A 130 4.62 -2.01 -1.79
C ARG A 130 6.06 -1.64 -1.41
N ILE A 131 6.41 -1.76 -0.13
CA ILE A 131 7.82 -1.71 0.28
C ILE A 131 8.51 -3.01 -0.22
N PRO A 132 9.67 -2.93 -0.90
CA PRO A 132 10.40 -4.12 -1.32
C PRO A 132 10.79 -5.03 -0.16
N ARG A 133 10.84 -6.34 -0.43
CA ARG A 133 11.37 -7.31 0.54
C ARG A 133 12.84 -7.00 0.81
N GLY A 134 13.25 -7.13 2.07
CA GLY A 134 14.64 -6.93 2.49
C GLY A 134 15.00 -5.50 2.91
N CYS A 135 14.09 -4.52 2.80
CA CYS A 135 14.26 -3.24 3.49
C CYS A 135 14.36 -3.46 5.00
N ARG A 136 15.42 -2.95 5.62
CA ARG A 136 15.73 -3.07 7.05
C ARG A 136 15.34 -1.85 7.85
N SER A 137 14.96 -0.75 7.19
CA SER A 137 14.49 0.47 7.85
C SER A 137 13.49 1.25 7.00
N LEU A 138 12.72 2.13 7.64
CA LEU A 138 11.87 3.10 6.92
C LEU A 138 12.69 4.10 6.10
N SER A 139 13.93 4.40 6.50
CA SER A 139 14.83 5.26 5.73
C SER A 139 15.23 4.60 4.40
N GLU A 140 15.56 3.31 4.42
CA GLU A 140 15.81 2.53 3.20
C GLU A 140 14.56 2.50 2.32
N ALA A 141 13.38 2.24 2.91
CA ALA A 141 12.12 2.22 2.17
C ALA A 141 11.77 3.56 1.49
N ARG A 142 12.21 4.69 2.05
CA ARG A 142 12.03 6.03 1.47
C ARG A 142 12.89 6.23 0.21
N LEU A 143 14.10 5.66 0.18
CA LEU A 143 15.05 5.82 -0.92
C LEU A 143 14.67 5.00 -2.16
N VAL A 144 13.78 4.01 -2.01
CA VAL A 144 13.27 3.19 -3.14
C VAL A 144 12.17 3.92 -3.93
N ALA A 145 12.26 5.25 -4.04
CA ALA A 145 11.54 6.01 -5.06
C ALA A 145 12.08 5.61 -6.45
N PRO A 146 11.29 5.69 -7.52
CA PRO A 146 11.59 4.96 -8.74
C PRO A 146 12.87 5.52 -9.35
N THR A 147 13.86 4.63 -9.55
CA THR A 147 14.73 4.79 -10.71
C THR A 147 13.79 4.83 -11.91
N LYS A 148 13.90 5.91 -12.70
CA LYS A 148 13.02 6.26 -13.83
C LYS A 148 12.44 5.01 -14.51
N PRO A 149 11.16 5.02 -14.93
CA PRO A 149 10.70 3.98 -15.84
C PRO A 149 11.65 4.01 -17.05
N LEU A 150 12.29 2.87 -17.33
CA LEU A 150 12.89 2.62 -18.64
C LEU A 150 11.80 2.99 -19.63
N ALA A 151 12.08 4.04 -20.41
CA ALA A 151 11.15 4.53 -21.41
C ALA A 151 10.65 3.31 -22.19
N PHE A 152 9.34 3.12 -22.17
CA PHE A 152 8.67 2.33 -23.18
C PHE A 152 9.02 3.03 -24.48
N GLN A 153 10.04 2.52 -25.16
CA GLN A 153 10.42 2.98 -26.48
C GLN A 153 9.28 2.52 -27.39
N ALA A 154 8.25 3.34 -27.45
CA ALA A 154 7.31 3.31 -28.53
C ALA A 154 8.13 3.56 -29.80
N CYS A 155 8.52 2.49 -30.49
CA CYS A 155 8.78 2.59 -31.92
C CYS A 155 7.49 3.15 -32.52
N GLY A 156 7.55 4.41 -32.94
CA GLY A 156 6.47 5.09 -33.63
C GLY A 156 6.08 4.36 -34.92
N PRO A 157 4.92 4.70 -35.50
CA PRO A 157 4.42 4.04 -36.69
C PRO A 157 5.33 4.37 -37.87
N LEU A 158 5.97 3.35 -38.45
CA LEU A 158 6.60 3.50 -39.75
C LEU A 158 5.47 3.50 -40.80
N SER A 159 5.12 4.71 -41.22
CA SER A 159 4.38 4.97 -42.46
C SER A 159 5.07 4.24 -43.62
N TRP A 160 4.37 3.31 -44.26
CA TRP A 160 4.74 2.76 -45.56
C TRP A 160 3.78 3.33 -46.61
N MET A 161 4.34 4.09 -47.55
CA MET A 161 3.65 4.64 -48.72
C MET A 161 3.43 3.57 -49.81
N PRO A 162 2.46 3.76 -50.73
CA PRO A 162 2.02 2.73 -51.66
C PRO A 162 2.98 2.61 -52.86
N THR A 163 3.14 1.40 -53.38
CA THR A 163 3.83 1.13 -54.65
C THR A 163 2.81 1.04 -55.78
N GLU A 164 3.06 1.85 -56.81
CA GLU A 164 2.28 1.93 -58.05
C GLU A 164 2.37 0.63 -58.87
N HIS A 165 1.27 0.27 -59.53
CA HIS A 165 1.25 -0.75 -60.60
C HIS A 165 0.91 -0.07 -61.95
N PRO A 166 1.67 -0.33 -63.03
CA PRO A 166 1.38 0.21 -64.36
C PRO A 166 0.33 -0.63 -65.13
N PRO A 167 -0.28 -0.08 -66.20
CA PRO A 167 -1.44 -0.69 -66.85
C PRO A 167 -1.04 -1.79 -67.86
N VAL A 168 -1.76 -2.91 -67.82
CA VAL A 168 -1.77 -3.91 -68.91
C VAL A 168 -2.80 -3.49 -69.96
N ARG A 169 -2.33 -3.20 -71.17
CA ARG A 169 -3.14 -3.26 -72.40
C ARG A 169 -3.07 -4.68 -72.96
N SER A 170 -4.21 -5.24 -73.32
CA SER A 170 -4.29 -6.31 -74.32
C SER A 170 -5.61 -6.21 -75.06
N SER A 171 -5.50 -6.14 -76.37
CA SER A 171 -6.56 -6.00 -77.35
C SER A 171 -7.24 -7.35 -77.67
N THR A 172 -8.23 -7.30 -78.58
CA THR A 172 -8.95 -8.39 -79.29
C THR A 172 -10.08 -9.07 -78.47
N ASN A 173 -11.30 -9.29 -78.97
CA ASN A 173 -11.78 -9.33 -80.35
C ASN A 173 -13.31 -9.10 -80.43
N ALA A 174 -13.78 -8.78 -81.64
CA ALA A 174 -15.16 -8.54 -82.03
C ALA A 174 -15.99 -9.83 -82.26
N ALA A 175 -17.30 -9.61 -82.36
CA ALA A 175 -18.41 -10.48 -82.80
C ALA A 175 -19.03 -11.42 -81.75
#